data_AF-A0A1I6DYR9-F1
#
_entry.id   AF-A0A1I6DYR9-F1
#
_cell.length_a   1.000
_cell.length_b   1.000
_cell.length_c   1.000
_cell.angle_alpha   90.00
_cell.angle_beta   90.00
_cell.angle_gamma   90.00
#
_symmetry.space_group_name_H-M   'P 1'
#
loop_
_entity.id
_entity.type
_entity.pdbx_description
1 polymer ?
#
loop_
_entity_poly.entity_id
_entity_poly.type
_entity_poly.pdbx_seq_one_letter_code
_entity_poly.pdbx_strand_id
1 'polypeptide(L)'
;MPRAVKDARANDSLNGIKNTRLYAWFVEKVLPEQVAAGYRPNVVVLDPPRAGRRSAVLEAVAQSCARRVVYVSCDPATLAQDIARLAAQGYAQAKVQPVDMFPHTAHVECVIGIQRVRSTK
;
A
#
# COMPACT_ATOMS: atom_id res chain seq x y z
N MET A 1 7.36 -20.07 -9.43
CA MET A 1 7.12 -18.63 -9.19
C MET A 1 5.93 -18.15 -10.01
N PRO A 2 4.99 -17.40 -9.40
CA PRO A 2 3.87 -16.76 -10.10
C PRO A 2 4.34 -15.86 -11.25
N ARG A 3 3.52 -15.73 -12.29
CA ARG A 3 3.84 -14.97 -13.52
C ARG A 3 4.20 -13.50 -13.23
N ALA A 4 3.40 -12.79 -12.45
CA ALA A 4 3.65 -11.38 -12.14
C ALA A 4 5.03 -11.11 -11.49
N VAL A 5 5.51 -12.04 -10.64
CA VAL A 5 6.85 -11.90 -10.03
C VAL A 5 7.97 -12.18 -11.05
N LYS A 6 7.75 -13.08 -12.02
CA LYS A 6 8.70 -13.29 -13.12
C LYS A 6 8.77 -12.05 -14.01
N ASP A 7 7.62 -11.47 -14.34
CA ASP A 7 7.54 -10.27 -15.17
C ASP A 7 8.22 -9.08 -14.48
N ALA A 8 8.02 -8.91 -13.16
CA ALA A 8 8.73 -7.90 -12.37
C ALA A 8 10.26 -8.10 -12.40
N ARG A 9 10.76 -9.34 -12.28
CA ARG A 9 12.20 -9.63 -12.40
C ARG A 9 12.75 -9.32 -13.80
N ALA A 10 11.98 -9.62 -14.84
CA ALA A 10 12.36 -9.27 -16.21
C ALA A 10 12.43 -7.75 -16.39
N ASN A 11 11.47 -7.00 -15.85
CA ASN A 11 11.48 -5.54 -15.86
C ASN A 11 12.69 -4.96 -15.11
N ASP A 12 13.05 -5.52 -13.95
CA ASP A 12 14.25 -5.11 -13.22
C ASP A 12 15.51 -5.31 -14.08
N SER A 13 15.62 -6.47 -14.75
CA SER A 13 16.73 -6.80 -15.65
C SER A 13 16.81 -5.84 -16.85
N LEU A 14 15.68 -5.55 -17.49
CA LEU A 14 15.60 -4.66 -18.65
C LEU A 14 16.01 -3.22 -18.31
N ASN A 15 15.73 -2.78 -17.07
CA ASN A 15 16.01 -1.41 -16.61
C ASN A 15 17.29 -1.30 -15.77
N GLY A 16 18.04 -2.39 -15.59
CA GLY A 16 19.25 -2.41 -14.76
C GLY A 16 19.01 -2.14 -13.27
N ILE A 17 17.80 -2.39 -12.77
CA ILE A 17 17.42 -2.18 -11.37
C ILE A 17 17.93 -3.35 -10.53
N LYS A 18 18.66 -3.04 -9.46
CA LYS A 18 19.32 -4.05 -8.58
C LYS A 18 18.92 -3.95 -7.11
N ASN A 19 18.15 -2.94 -6.74
CA ASN A 19 17.77 -2.61 -5.36
C ASN A 19 16.35 -3.05 -5.00
N THR A 20 15.84 -4.09 -5.65
CA THR A 20 14.50 -4.64 -5.42
C THR A 20 14.59 -6.01 -4.73
N ARG A 21 13.58 -6.29 -3.89
CA ARG A 21 13.33 -7.64 -3.36
C ARG A 21 11.89 -8.00 -3.67
N LEU A 22 11.72 -9.10 -4.40
CA LEU A 22 10.41 -9.54 -4.90
C LEU A 22 9.97 -10.81 -4.17
N TYR A 23 8.76 -10.78 -3.63
CA TYR A 23 8.17 -11.87 -2.87
C TYR A 23 6.92 -12.39 -3.59
N ALA A 24 6.79 -13.72 -3.64
CA ALA A 24 5.69 -14.41 -4.29
C ALA A 24 4.72 -15.00 -3.26
N TRP A 25 4.17 -14.15 -2.39
CA TRP A 25 3.36 -14.58 -1.26
C TRP A 25 2.43 -13.47 -0.75
N PHE A 26 1.55 -13.81 0.20
CA PHE A 26 0.60 -12.87 0.79
C PHE A 26 1.29 -11.78 1.62
N VAL A 27 0.89 -10.52 1.41
CA VAL A 27 1.51 -9.37 2.09
C VAL A 27 1.29 -9.41 3.60
N GLU A 28 0.14 -9.90 4.05
CA GLU A 28 -0.18 -10.09 5.48
C GLU A 28 0.69 -11.16 6.16
N LYS A 29 1.50 -11.90 5.40
CA LYS A 29 2.51 -12.84 5.91
C LYS A 29 3.92 -12.30 5.73
N VAL A 30 4.25 -11.85 4.52
CA VAL A 30 5.61 -11.40 4.18
C VAL A 30 6.00 -10.14 4.95
N LEU A 31 5.13 -9.13 5.00
CA LEU A 31 5.51 -7.84 5.58
C LEU A 31 5.83 -7.96 7.08
N PRO A 32 5.01 -8.63 7.92
CA PRO A 32 5.36 -8.89 9.32
C PRO A 32 6.67 -9.66 9.49
N GLU A 33 6.92 -10.70 8.68
CA GLU A 33 8.17 -11.48 8.74
C GLU A 33 9.40 -10.63 8.40
N GLN A 34 9.32 -9.79 7.36
CA GLN A 34 10.43 -8.89 7.01
C GLN A 34 10.67 -7.85 8.10
N VAL A 35 9.60 -7.31 8.70
CA VAL A 35 9.71 -6.37 9.81
C VAL A 35 10.33 -7.05 11.04
N ALA A 36 9.93 -8.28 11.36
CA ALA A 36 10.57 -9.07 12.41
C ALA A 36 12.06 -9.31 12.12
N ALA A 37 12.43 -9.53 10.86
CA ALA A 37 13.82 -9.65 10.39
C ALA A 37 14.59 -8.32 10.32
N GLY A 38 14.02 -7.22 10.82
CA GLY A 38 14.70 -5.92 10.92
C GLY A 38 14.42 -4.94 9.78
N TYR A 39 13.62 -5.31 8.77
CA TYR A 39 13.20 -4.36 7.74
C TYR A 39 12.32 -3.25 8.34
N ARG A 40 12.58 -2.00 7.98
CA ARG A 40 11.83 -0.83 8.49
C ARG A 40 11.46 0.07 7.31
N PRO A 41 10.31 -0.19 6.65
CA PRO A 41 9.91 0.62 5.51
C PRO A 41 9.62 2.06 5.94
N ASN A 42 10.18 3.04 5.24
CA ASN A 42 9.82 4.45 5.49
C ASN A 42 8.49 4.82 4.82
N VAL A 43 8.22 4.22 3.66
CA VAL A 43 7.04 4.44 2.83
C VAL A 43 6.47 3.09 2.40
N VAL A 44 5.15 2.96 2.45
CA VAL A 44 4.43 1.82 1.84
C VAL A 44 3.55 2.36 0.73
N VAL A 45 3.63 1.75 -0.45
CA VAL A 45 2.70 2.02 -1.57
C VAL A 45 1.74 0.85 -1.67
N LEU A 46 0.46 1.15 -1.79
CA LEU A 46 -0.63 0.22 -1.62
C LEU A 46 -1.67 0.41 -2.72
N ASP A 47 -1.78 -0.56 -3.62
CA ASP A 47 -2.81 -0.60 -4.69
C ASP A 47 -3.58 -1.94 -4.62
N PRO A 48 -4.75 -2.00 -3.95
CA PRO A 48 -5.51 -3.23 -3.76
C PRO A 48 -6.53 -3.46 -4.87
N PRO A 49 -7.00 -4.70 -5.05
CA PRO A 49 -8.16 -4.97 -5.89
C PRO A 49 -9.45 -4.35 -5.33
N ARG A 50 -10.44 -4.17 -6.23
CA ARG A 50 -11.78 -3.56 -5.97
C ARG A 50 -12.56 -4.14 -4.80
N ALA A 51 -12.37 -5.42 -4.45
CA ALA A 51 -13.12 -6.07 -3.39
C ALA A 51 -12.82 -5.52 -1.97
N GLY A 52 -11.98 -4.49 -1.86
CA GLY A 52 -11.48 -3.97 -0.60
C GLY A 52 -10.37 -4.86 -0.03
N ARG A 53 -9.66 -4.34 0.98
CA ARG A 53 -8.61 -5.10 1.66
C ARG A 53 -9.16 -5.96 2.79
N ARG A 54 -8.55 -7.13 2.97
CA ARG A 54 -8.62 -7.88 4.23
C ARG A 54 -7.99 -7.01 5.32
N SER A 55 -8.66 -6.88 6.48
CA SER A 55 -8.17 -6.10 7.63
C SER A 55 -6.71 -6.40 7.99
N ALA A 56 -6.31 -7.67 7.85
CA ALA A 56 -4.94 -8.15 8.07
C ALA A 56 -3.86 -7.39 7.27
N VAL A 57 -4.16 -6.90 6.07
CA VAL A 57 -3.18 -6.12 5.27
C VAL A 57 -2.96 -4.74 5.89
N LEU A 58 -4.04 -4.04 6.28
CA LEU A 58 -3.94 -2.73 6.91
C LEU A 58 -3.26 -2.81 8.28
N GLU A 59 -3.55 -3.87 9.03
CA GLU A 59 -2.88 -4.19 10.30
C GLU A 59 -1.39 -4.42 10.10
N ALA A 60 -0.98 -5.25 9.13
CA ALA A 60 0.43 -5.48 8.81
C ALA A 60 1.14 -4.18 8.40
N VAL A 61 0.48 -3.32 7.63
CA VAL A 61 1.01 -2.01 7.23
C VAL A 61 1.17 -1.10 8.44
N ALA A 62 0.17 -1.03 9.33
CA ALA A 62 0.25 -0.24 10.54
C ALA A 62 1.39 -0.71 11.46
N GLN A 63 1.51 -2.04 11.66
CA GLN A 63 2.56 -2.69 12.45
C GLN A 63 3.96 -2.51 11.85
N SER A 64 4.08 -2.40 10.52
CA SER A 64 5.36 -2.08 9.86
C SER A 64 5.92 -0.72 10.26
N CYS A 65 5.11 0.11 10.91
CA CYS A 65 5.47 1.40 11.46
C CYS A 65 5.92 2.44 10.42
N ALA A 66 5.56 2.24 9.15
CA ALA A 66 5.88 3.14 8.07
C ALA A 66 5.45 4.58 8.37
N ARG A 67 6.32 5.55 8.03
CA ARG A 67 6.03 6.98 8.27
C ARG A 67 4.97 7.52 7.32
N ARG A 68 4.87 6.93 6.12
CA ARG A 68 3.94 7.33 5.07
C ARG A 68 3.35 6.11 4.37
N VAL A 69 2.06 6.17 4.09
CA VAL A 69 1.36 5.23 3.22
C VAL A 69 0.80 6.01 2.04
N VAL A 70 1.10 5.56 0.83
CA VAL A 70 0.46 6.03 -0.41
C VAL A 70 -0.52 4.96 -0.83
N TYR A 71 -1.81 5.28 -0.78
CA TYR A 71 -2.88 4.34 -1.06
C TYR A 71 -3.55 4.75 -2.38
N VAL A 72 -3.56 3.84 -3.36
CA VAL A 72 -4.32 3.94 -4.61
C VAL A 72 -5.60 3.11 -4.46
N SER A 73 -6.75 3.66 -4.83
CA SER A 73 -8.03 2.95 -4.79
C SER A 73 -8.89 3.33 -5.97
N CYS A 74 -9.55 2.33 -6.54
CA CYS A 74 -10.54 2.45 -7.62
C CYS A 74 -11.98 2.60 -7.10
N ASP A 75 -12.16 2.56 -5.78
CA ASP A 75 -13.44 2.72 -5.10
C ASP A 75 -13.27 3.71 -3.92
N PRO A 76 -13.84 4.92 -4.02
CA PRO A 76 -13.79 5.91 -2.94
C PRO A 76 -14.48 5.49 -1.64
N ALA A 77 -15.52 4.65 -1.71
CA ALA A 77 -16.30 4.26 -0.54
C ALA A 77 -15.54 3.27 0.35
N THR A 78 -14.95 2.23 -0.25
CA THR A 78 -14.09 1.28 0.48
C THR A 78 -12.79 1.94 0.93
N LEU A 79 -12.26 2.90 0.15
CA LEU A 79 -11.12 3.73 0.56
C LEU A 79 -11.40 4.50 1.86
N ALA A 80 -12.56 5.13 1.99
CA ALA A 80 -12.93 5.88 3.19
C ALA A 80 -12.96 4.99 4.45
N GLN A 81 -13.47 3.76 4.33
CA GLN A 81 -13.49 2.79 5.42
C GLN A 81 -12.08 2.36 5.83
N ASP A 82 -11.19 2.13 4.85
CA ASP A 82 -9.81 1.75 5.11
C ASP A 82 -8.99 2.89 5.75
N ILE A 83 -9.23 4.14 5.34
CA ILE A 83 -8.63 5.31 5.98
C ILE A 83 -9.07 5.41 7.44
N ALA A 84 -10.35 5.17 7.75
CA ALA A 84 -10.83 5.19 9.13
C ALA A 84 -10.15 4.10 9.99
N ARG A 85 -9.93 2.91 9.45
CA ARG A 85 -9.19 1.83 10.13
C ARG A 85 -7.72 2.21 10.38
N LEU A 86 -7.05 2.79 9.38
CA LEU A 86 -5.68 3.29 9.55
C LEU A 86 -5.63 4.45 10.57
N ALA A 87 -6.66 5.29 10.61
CA ALA A 87 -6.76 6.38 11.58
C ALA A 87 -6.83 5.86 13.02
N ALA A 88 -7.59 4.80 13.27
CA ALA A 88 -7.60 4.12 14.56
C ALA A 88 -6.22 3.53 14.96
N GLN A 89 -5.31 3.36 14.00
CA GLN A 89 -3.93 2.88 14.20
C GLN A 89 -2.90 4.02 14.26
N GLY A 90 -3.33 5.27 14.44
CA GLY A 90 -2.45 6.43 14.60
C GLY A 90 -1.92 7.00 13.28
N TYR A 91 -2.66 6.81 12.19
CA TYR A 91 -2.40 7.50 10.93
C TYR A 91 -3.39 8.66 10.72
N ALA A 92 -3.00 9.65 9.93
CA ALA A 92 -3.86 10.74 9.52
C ALA A 92 -3.71 10.96 8.02
N GLN A 93 -4.84 11.26 7.37
CA GLN A 93 -4.83 11.68 5.97
C GLN A 93 -4.10 13.01 5.81
N ALA A 94 -3.33 13.14 4.73
CA ALA A 94 -2.61 14.37 4.41
C ALA A 94 -3.15 15.03 3.13
N LYS A 95 -3.34 14.27 2.05
CA LYS A 95 -3.83 14.79 0.76
C LYS A 95 -4.48 13.68 -0.06
N VAL A 96 -5.61 13.98 -0.69
CA VAL A 96 -6.29 13.11 -1.66
C VAL A 96 -6.26 13.75 -3.05
N GLN A 97 -6.08 12.93 -4.09
CA GLN A 97 -6.10 13.32 -5.50
C GLN A 97 -6.92 12.28 -6.29
N PRO A 98 -8.14 12.63 -6.73
CA PRO A 98 -8.86 11.85 -7.74
C PRO A 98 -8.14 11.91 -9.09
N VAL A 99 -8.21 10.83 -9.86
CA VAL A 99 -7.63 10.69 -11.19
C VAL A 99 -8.69 10.07 -12.11
N ASP A 100 -8.97 10.75 -13.22
CA ASP A 100 -9.84 10.20 -14.27
C ASP A 100 -9.03 9.26 -15.17
N MET A 101 -8.91 8.00 -14.75
CA MET A 101 -8.23 6.96 -15.53
C MET A 101 -9.17 6.33 -16.57
N PHE A 102 -10.49 6.51 -16.43
CA PHE A 102 -11.51 5.91 -17.28
C PHE A 102 -12.57 6.96 -17.68
N PRO A 103 -12.21 7.89 -18.59
CA PRO A 103 -13.13 8.93 -19.03
C PRO A 103 -14.43 8.35 -19.59
N HIS A 104 -15.52 9.08 -19.41
CA HIS A 104 -16.88 8.66 -19.83
C HIS A 104 -17.43 7.44 -19.08
N THR A 105 -16.85 7.08 -17.94
CA THR A 105 -17.39 6.06 -17.03
C THR A 105 -17.70 6.65 -15.65
N ALA A 106 -18.36 5.86 -14.80
CA ALA A 106 -18.56 6.25 -13.39
C ALA A 106 -17.35 5.92 -12.50
N HIS A 107 -16.27 5.36 -13.05
CA HIS A 107 -15.09 4.98 -12.26
C HIS A 107 -14.27 6.21 -11.85
N VAL A 108 -13.83 6.21 -10.59
CA VAL A 108 -12.95 7.24 -10.04
C VAL A 108 -11.79 6.55 -9.35
N GLU A 109 -10.59 6.74 -9.88
CA GLU A 109 -9.37 6.36 -9.19
C GLU A 109 -8.97 7.47 -8.21
N CYS A 110 -8.49 7.10 -7.04
CA CYS A 110 -8.07 8.01 -5.99
C CYS A 110 -6.69 7.62 -5.49
N VAL A 111 -5.79 8.60 -5.39
CA VAL A 111 -4.52 8.46 -4.69
C VAL A 111 -4.58 9.29 -3.42
N ILE A 112 -4.32 8.67 -2.27
CA ILE A 112 -4.25 9.36 -0.98
C ILE A 112 -2.89 9.16 -0.32
N GLY A 113 -2.32 10.28 0.14
CA GLY A 113 -1.17 10.30 1.03
C GLY A 113 -1.64 10.29 2.47
N ILE A 114 -1.18 9.29 3.23
CA ILE A 114 -1.49 9.09 4.64
C ILE A 114 -0.18 9.13 5.43
N GLN A 115 -0.15 9.82 6.56
CA GLN A 115 1.03 9.98 7.40
C GLN A 115 0.78 9.43 8.79
N ARG A 116 1.82 8.83 9.39
CA ARG A 116 1.74 8.44 10.79
C ARG A 116 1.76 9.69 11.67
N VAL A 117 0.80 9.81 12.58
CA VAL A 117 0.75 10.90 13.56
C VAL A 117 1.93 10.72 14.50
N ARG A 118 2.80 11.74 14.60
CA ARG A 118 3.86 11.74 15.59
C ARG A 118 3.20 11.88 16.96
N SER A 119 3.48 10.95 17.87
CA SER A 119 3.20 11.17 19.29
C SER A 119 4.09 12.34 19.73
N THR A 120 3.49 13.51 19.92
CA THR A 120 4.08 14.59 20.69
C THR A 120 4.17 14.08 22.12
N LYS A 121 5.39 13.72 22.53
CA LYS A 121 5.76 13.74 23.95
C LYS A 121 5.87 15.18 24.41
#